data_AF-A0A0S2LMQ2-F1
#
_entry.id   AF-A0A0S2LMQ2-F1
#
_cell.length_a   1.000
_cell.length_b   1.000
_cell.length_c   1.000
_cell.angle_alpha   90.00
_cell.angle_beta   90.00
_cell.angle_gamma   90.00
#
_symmetry.space_group_name_H-M   'P 1'
#
loop_
_entity.id
_entity.type
_entity.pdbx_description
1 polymer ?
#
loop_
_entity_poly.entity_id
_entity_poly.type
_entity_poly.pdbx_seq_one_letter_code
_entity_poly.pdbx_strand_id
1 'polypeptide(L)' 'MAVPKKRTSKSKKNIRKNAWKKKVLKQASKSLFLAKHLLKNKPKDSSVEKVMTQINSNSENLAESSNKNSED' A
#
# COMPACT_ATOMS: atom_id res chain seq x y z
N MET A 1 -5.53 18.84 28.29
CA MET A 1 -5.03 18.55 26.93
C MET A 1 -4.02 19.60 26.52
N ALA A 2 -2.91 19.21 25.88
CA ALA A 2 -1.92 20.18 25.42
C ALA A 2 -2.43 20.91 24.16
N VAL A 3 -2.47 22.23 24.20
CA VAL A 3 -2.88 23.09 23.07
C VAL A 3 -1.63 23.75 22.48
N PRO A 4 -1.44 23.73 21.14
CA PRO A 4 -0.29 24.36 20.51
C PRO A 4 -0.32 25.88 20.71
N LYS A 5 0.73 26.43 21.32
CA LYS A 5 0.84 27.87 21.57
C LYS A 5 0.93 28.72 20.30
N LYS A 6 1.48 28.15 19.22
CA LYS A 6 1.66 28.80 17.91
C LYS A 6 1.36 27.82 16.78
N ARG A 7 0.89 28.35 15.65
CA ARG A 7 0.67 27.55 14.44
C ARG A 7 1.98 27.01 13.89
N THR A 8 1.95 25.82 13.33
CA THR A 8 3.09 25.26 12.59
C THR A 8 3.30 26.05 11.30
N SER A 9 4.55 26.39 10.96
CA SER A 9 4.85 27.06 9.69
C SER A 9 4.46 26.21 8.48
N LYS A 10 4.22 26.85 7.33
CA LYS A 10 3.88 26.16 6.07
C LYS A 10 4.94 25.12 5.69
N SER A 11 6.23 25.49 5.85
CA SER A 11 7.36 24.58 5.58
C SER A 11 7.33 23.35 6.49
N LYS A 12 7.25 23.53 7.82
CA LYS A 12 7.20 22.41 8.78
C LYS A 12 5.99 21.49 8.55
N LYS A 13 4.83 22.04 8.20
CA LYS A 13 3.63 21.25 7.82
C LYS A 13 3.87 20.42 6.56
N ASN A 14 4.47 21.01 5.53
CA ASN A 14 4.73 20.34 4.26
C ASN A 14 5.74 19.20 4.40
N ILE A 15 6.81 19.39 5.18
CA ILE A 15 7.81 18.35 5.45
C ILE A 15 7.16 17.11 6.08
N ARG A 16 6.29 17.31 7.09
CA ARG A 16 5.56 16.21 7.73
C ARG A 16 4.67 15.45 6.73
N LYS A 17 3.95 16.17 5.88
CA LYS A 17 3.14 15.54 4.81
C LYS A 17 4.01 14.78 3.79
N ASN A 18 5.16 15.33 3.43
CA ASN A 18 6.07 14.70 2.48
C ASN A 18 6.63 13.37 3.02
N ALA A 19 6.91 13.29 4.33
CA ALA A 19 7.35 12.04 4.95
C ALA A 19 6.32 10.91 4.77
N TRP A 20 5.03 11.21 4.88
CA TRP A 20 3.96 10.23 4.61
C TRP A 20 3.89 9.85 3.13
N LYS A 21 3.95 10.85 2.22
CA LYS A 21 3.95 10.61 0.77
C LYS A 21 5.13 9.74 0.30
N LYS A 22 6.31 9.92 0.90
CA LYS A 22 7.52 9.14 0.58
C LYS A 22 7.33 7.65 0.89
N LYS A 23 6.58 7.31 1.95
CA LYS A 23 6.25 5.91 2.27
C LYS A 23 5.38 5.27 1.19
N VAL A 24 4.34 5.98 0.76
CA VAL A 24 3.41 5.53 -0.29
C VAL A 24 4.13 5.35 -1.62
N LEU A 25 5.04 6.27 -1.98
CA LEU A 25 5.80 6.21 -3.22
C LEU A 25 6.54 4.88 -3.39
N LYS A 26 7.15 4.36 -2.32
CA LYS A 26 7.84 3.06 -2.35
C LYS A 26 6.91 1.91 -2.73
N GLN A 27 5.68 1.91 -2.20
CA GLN A 27 4.69 0.88 -2.52
C GLN A 27 4.15 1.03 -3.94
N ALA A 28 3.89 2.27 -4.37
CA ALA A 28 3.44 2.57 -5.73
C ALA A 28 4.46 2.11 -6.78
N SER A 29 5.76 2.37 -6.56
CA SER A 29 6.82 1.92 -7.48
C SER A 29 6.88 0.40 -7.60
N LYS A 30 6.73 -0.34 -6.48
CA LYS A 30 6.69 -1.80 -6.49
C LYS A 30 5.46 -2.32 -7.25
N SER A 31 4.28 -1.76 -6.98
CA SER A 31 3.04 -2.12 -7.66
C SER A 31 3.14 -1.91 -9.17
N LEU A 32 3.72 -0.78 -9.59
CA LEU A 32 3.90 -0.45 -11.00
C LEU A 32 4.89 -1.39 -11.70
N PHE A 33 5.98 -1.75 -11.02
CA PHE A 33 6.92 -2.75 -11.54
C PHE A 33 6.25 -4.11 -11.74
N LEU A 34 5.48 -4.58 -10.75
CA LEU A 34 4.73 -5.83 -10.84
C LEU A 34 3.70 -5.82 -11.97
N ALA A 35 2.93 -4.75 -12.10
CA ALA A 35 1.95 -4.60 -13.18
C ALA A 35 2.60 -4.67 -14.57
N LYS A 36 3.73 -3.98 -14.76
CA LYS A 36 4.51 -4.06 -16.01
C LYS A 36 5.05 -5.47 -16.27
N HIS A 37 5.54 -6.15 -15.25
CA HIS A 37 6.02 -7.53 -15.36
C HIS A 37 4.90 -8.47 -15.78
N LEU A 38 3.71 -8.34 -15.19
CA LEU A 38 2.55 -9.17 -15.52
C LEU A 38 2.06 -8.92 -16.96
N LEU A 39 2.05 -7.67 -17.42
CA LEU A 39 1.67 -7.35 -18.80
C LEU A 39 2.66 -7.91 -19.83
N LYS A 40 3.96 -7.97 -19.49
CA LYS A 40 5.00 -8.46 -20.40
C LYS A 40 5.04 -9.98 -20.47
N ASN A 41 4.82 -10.65 -19.35
CA ASN A 41 4.98 -12.10 -19.24
C ASN A 41 3.62 -12.79 -19.24
N LYS A 42 3.41 -13.71 -20.19
CA LYS A 42 2.16 -14.47 -20.31
C LYS A 42 2.02 -15.42 -19.09
N PRO A 43 0.79 -15.74 -18.67
CA PRO A 43 0.53 -16.56 -17.47
C PRO A 43 1.08 -17.99 -17.51
N LYS A 44 1.70 -18.43 -18.62
CA LYS A 44 2.36 -19.73 -18.73
C LYS A 44 3.71 -19.78 -18.02
N ASP A 45 4.27 -18.65 -17.62
CA ASP A 45 5.46 -18.62 -16.76
C ASP A 45 5.07 -19.01 -15.33
N SER A 46 5.56 -20.17 -14.87
CA SER A 46 5.27 -20.73 -13.55
C SER A 46 5.57 -19.77 -12.38
N SER A 47 6.54 -18.87 -12.56
CA SER A 47 6.86 -17.82 -11.58
C SER A 47 5.79 -16.73 -11.49
N VAL A 48 5.13 -16.38 -12.60
CA VAL A 48 4.05 -15.38 -12.64
C VAL A 48 2.78 -15.94 -12.02
N GLU A 49 2.48 -17.21 -12.30
CA GLU A 49 1.33 -17.92 -11.73
C GLU A 49 1.40 -18.00 -10.20
N LYS A 50 2.56 -18.31 -9.63
CA LYS A 50 2.81 -18.30 -8.18
C LYS A 50 2.58 -16.92 -7.54
N VAL A 51 3.01 -15.85 -8.20
CA VAL A 51 2.78 -14.48 -7.70
C VAL A 51 1.29 -14.14 -7.74
N MET A 52 0.57 -14.54 -8.80
CA MET A 52 -0.86 -14.28 -8.94
C MET A 52 -1.69 -15.01 -7.87
N THR A 53 -1.39 -16.29 -7.61
CA THR A 53 -2.06 -17.09 -6.56
C THR A 53 -1.80 -16.53 -5.16
N GLN A 54 -0.56 -16.10 -4.86
CA GLN A 54 -0.23 -15.45 -3.59
C GLN A 54 -1.00 -14.13 -3.40
N ILE A 55 -1.08 -13.28 -4.43
CA ILE A 55 -1.85 -12.03 -4.37
C ILE A 55 -3.33 -12.31 -4.05
N ASN A 56 -3.92 -13.30 -4.70
CA ASN A 56 -5.32 -13.66 -4.49
C ASN A 56 -5.58 -14.19 -3.06
N SER A 57 -4.74 -15.11 -2.58
CA SER A 57 -4.85 -15.63 -1.20
C SER A 57 -4.70 -14.54 -0.13
N ASN A 58 -3.82 -13.55 -0.32
CA ASN A 58 -3.68 -12.44 0.62
C ASN A 58 -4.88 -11.49 0.59
N SER A 59 -5.59 -11.36 -0.54
CA SER A 59 -6.78 -10.51 -0.64
C SER A 59 -7.98 -11.09 0.11
N GLU A 60 -8.15 -12.42 0.09
CA GLU A 60 -9.22 -13.13 0.82
C GLU A 60 -9.03 -13.01 2.34
N ASN A 61 -7.80 -13.19 2.83
CA ASN A 61 -7.47 -13.03 4.26
C ASN A 61 -7.70 -11.59 4.77
N LEU A 62 -7.55 -10.56 3.92
CA LEU A 62 -7.81 -9.17 4.30
C LEU A 62 -9.32 -8.88 4.35
N ALA A 63 -10.11 -9.49 3.47
CA ALA A 63 -11.58 -9.37 3.48
C ALA A 63 -12.18 -10.05 4.73
N GLU A 64 -11.70 -11.24 5.09
CA GLU A 64 -12.18 -11.98 6.27
C GLU A 64 -11.83 -11.30 7.60
N SER A 65 -10.67 -10.66 7.69
CA SER A 65 -10.27 -9.90 8.89
C SER A 65 -11.03 -8.59 9.05
N SER A 66 -11.53 -7.99 7.96
CA SER A 66 -12.38 -6.80 8.03
C SER A 66 -13.82 -7.09 8.48
N ASN A 67 -14.35 -8.28 8.20
CA ASN A 67 -15.71 -8.68 8.63
C ASN A 67 -15.78 -9.06 10.12
N LYS A 68 -14.71 -9.65 10.68
CA LYS A 68 -14.68 -10.04 12.11
C LYS A 68 -14.65 -8.86 13.09
N ASN A 69 -14.27 -7.66 12.66
CA ASN A 69 -14.25 -6.47 13.51
C ASN A 69 -15.57 -5.68 13.52
N SER A 70 -16.65 -6.24 12.95
CA SER A 70 -17.97 -5.61 12.89
C SER A 70 -19.04 -6.33 13.74
N GLU A 71 -18.65 -7.38 14.46
CA GLU A 71 -19.54 -8.20 15.31
C GLU A 71 -19.33 -8.01 16.82
N ASP A 72 -18.45 -7.08 17.25
CA ASP A 72 -18.26 -6.66 18.65
C ASP A 72 -18.63 -5.18 18.89
#